data_AF-A0A7C9ALN4-F1
#
_entry.id   AF-A0A7C9ALN4-F1
#
_cell.length_a   1.000
_cell.length_b   1.000
_cell.length_c   1.000
_cell.angle_alpha   90.00
_cell.angle_beta   90.00
_cell.angle_gamma   90.00
#
_symmetry.space_group_name_H-M   'P 1'
#
loop_
_entity.id
_entity.type
_entity.pdbx_description
1 polymer ?
#
loop_
_entity_poly.entity_id
_entity_poly.type
_entity_poly.pdbx_seq_one_letter_code
_entity_poly.pdbx_strand_id
1 'polypeptide(L)'
;KWQCRIMYYWYKRFKDRVGSDMGGFTRVLHSGLPDNLMEEIPTFVVDPLPDGLDQGYVVLNRPWAFLQWLEKAKIEEEYVLMGEPDHIFVKPLPNLAHGKHPAAYPFFYIKPAENENILRRFYPQDKGPISNVDPIGNSPVIILKIQT
;
A
#
# COMPACT_ATOMS: atom_id res chain seq x y z
N LYS A 1 4.34 -8.10 14.88
CA LYS A 1 4.78 -7.00 15.79
C LYS A 1 6.23 -6.55 15.54
N TRP A 2 7.23 -7.45 15.52
CA TRP A 2 8.65 -7.06 15.31
C TRP A 2 8.92 -6.47 13.92
N GLN A 3 8.30 -7.00 12.86
CA GLN A 3 8.41 -6.50 11.48
C GLN A 3 8.09 -5.00 11.38
N CYS A 4 6.95 -4.56 11.92
CA CYS A 4 6.56 -3.15 11.96
C CYS A 4 7.62 -2.27 12.65
N ARG A 5 8.22 -2.75 13.75
CA ARG A 5 9.29 -2.01 14.47
C ARG A 5 10.55 -1.89 13.63
N ILE A 6 10.94 -2.94 12.90
CA ILE A 6 12.11 -2.89 12.01
C ILE A 6 11.86 -1.89 10.86
N MET A 7 10.70 -1.96 10.20
CA MET A 7 10.35 -1.02 9.14
C MET A 7 10.38 0.43 9.66
N TYR A 8 9.76 0.68 10.83
CA TYR A 8 9.71 2.01 11.43
C TYR A 8 11.09 2.50 11.88
N TYR A 9 11.94 1.62 12.42
CA TYR A 9 13.33 1.95 12.77
C TYR A 9 14.09 2.46 11.54
N TRP A 10 13.99 1.77 10.41
CA TRP A 10 14.68 2.15 9.18
C TRP A 10 14.08 3.39 8.52
N TYR A 11 12.76 3.57 8.57
CA TYR A 11 12.12 4.83 8.17
C TYR A 11 12.71 6.01 8.95
N LYS A 12 12.76 5.94 10.29
CA LYS A 12 13.35 7.02 11.12
C LYS A 12 14.81 7.29 10.77
N ARG A 13 15.57 6.26 10.40
CA ARG A 13 16.99 6.38 10.07
C ARG A 13 17.24 7.06 8.72
N PHE A 14 16.28 7.01 7.80
CA PHE A 14 16.44 7.50 6.43
C PHE A 14 15.59 8.72 6.09
N LYS A 15 14.49 9.02 6.82
CA LYS A 15 13.54 10.08 6.47
C LYS A 15 14.16 11.46 6.29
N ASP A 16 15.12 11.83 7.14
CA ASP A 16 15.72 13.17 7.16
C ASP A 16 17.10 13.21 6.47
N ARG A 17 17.48 12.14 5.75
CA ARG A 17 18.74 12.11 5.01
C ARG A 17 18.60 12.79 3.66
N VAL A 18 19.70 13.35 3.16
CA VAL A 18 19.79 13.94 1.81
C VAL A 18 19.29 12.94 0.76
N GLY A 19 18.38 13.41 -0.11
CA GLY A 19 17.76 12.60 -1.16
C GLY A 19 16.55 11.77 -0.70
N SER A 20 16.05 11.98 0.51
CA SER A 20 14.77 11.43 0.98
C SER A 20 13.65 12.43 0.75
N ASP A 21 12.56 11.97 0.13
CA ASP A 21 11.28 12.69 0.05
C ASP A 21 10.25 12.06 1.02
N MET A 22 10.68 11.22 1.96
CA MET A 22 9.79 10.55 2.90
C MET A 22 9.16 11.55 3.89
N GLY A 23 7.83 11.69 3.83
CA GLY A 23 7.03 12.46 4.78
C GLY A 23 6.72 11.69 6.07
N GLY A 24 5.45 11.69 6.46
CA GLY A 24 4.90 10.95 7.59
C GLY A 24 4.93 9.43 7.40
N PHE A 25 4.78 8.71 8.51
CA PHE A 25 4.67 7.25 8.54
C PHE A 25 3.44 6.88 9.36
N THR A 26 2.54 6.09 8.76
CA THR A 26 1.34 5.61 9.43
C THR A 26 1.22 4.10 9.25
N ARG A 27 1.08 3.38 10.36
CA ARG A 27 0.66 1.98 10.36
C ARG A 27 -0.87 1.93 10.32
N VAL A 28 -1.46 1.32 9.30
CA VAL A 28 -2.91 1.10 9.25
C VAL A 28 -3.23 -0.23 9.93
N LEU A 29 -4.02 -0.19 11.02
CA LEU A 29 -4.38 -1.36 11.81
C LEU A 29 -5.88 -1.65 11.64
N HIS A 30 -6.20 -2.77 10.98
CA HIS A 30 -7.57 -3.11 10.57
C HIS A 30 -8.29 -4.11 11.49
N SER A 31 -7.87 -4.18 12.77
CA SER A 31 -8.51 -5.02 13.78
C SER A 31 -9.73 -4.35 14.45
N GLY A 32 -9.99 -3.07 14.17
CA GLY A 32 -10.97 -2.25 14.91
C GLY A 32 -10.58 -1.93 16.35
N LEU A 33 -9.47 -2.48 16.85
CA LEU A 33 -9.03 -2.35 18.24
C LEU A 33 -7.58 -1.84 18.30
N PRO A 34 -7.28 -0.92 19.23
CA PRO A 34 -5.92 -0.46 19.44
C PRO A 34 -5.02 -1.60 19.95
N ASP A 35 -3.72 -1.49 19.66
CA ASP A 35 -2.71 -2.39 20.22
C ASP A 35 -1.56 -1.60 20.85
N ASN A 36 -0.67 -2.32 21.53
CA ASN A 36 0.45 -1.71 22.25
C ASN A 36 1.52 -1.07 21.33
N LEU A 37 1.51 -1.33 20.01
CA LEU A 37 2.47 -0.68 19.12
C LEU A 37 2.10 0.78 18.84
N MET A 38 0.88 1.20 19.16
CA MET A 38 0.44 2.59 19.02
C MET A 38 1.19 3.55 19.93
N GLU A 39 1.77 3.06 21.03
CA GLU A 39 2.66 3.84 21.91
C GLU A 39 3.99 4.19 21.23
N GLU A 40 4.38 3.46 20.19
CA GLU A 40 5.70 3.57 19.54
C GLU A 40 5.61 4.06 18.08
N ILE A 41 4.60 3.61 17.35
CA ILE A 41 4.45 3.78 15.90
C ILE A 41 3.13 4.52 15.64
N PRO A 42 3.15 5.67 14.93
CA PRO A 42 1.92 6.34 14.56
C PRO A 42 1.00 5.36 13.83
N THR A 43 -0.20 5.19 14.35
CA THR A 43 -1.13 4.15 13.91
C THR A 43 -2.50 4.75 13.68
N PHE A 44 -3.13 4.38 12.58
CA PHE A 44 -4.53 4.67 12.30
C PHE A 44 -5.33 3.37 12.41
N VAL A 45 -6.26 3.32 13.36
CA VAL A 45 -7.12 2.13 13.58
C VAL A 45 -8.37 2.27 12.72
N VAL A 46 -8.69 1.21 11.99
CA VAL A 46 -9.88 1.11 11.14
C VAL A 46 -10.63 -0.18 11.43
N ASP A 47 -11.91 -0.17 11.11
CA ASP A 47 -12.78 -1.32 11.33
C ASP A 47 -12.43 -2.45 10.35
N PRO A 48 -12.55 -3.72 10.76
CA PRO A 48 -12.47 -4.82 9.82
C PRO A 48 -13.60 -4.72 8.79
N LEU A 49 -13.47 -5.48 7.70
CA LEU A 49 -14.56 -5.65 6.74
C LEU A 49 -15.76 -6.30 7.46
N PRO A 50 -17.00 -5.82 7.25
CA PRO A 50 -18.18 -6.44 7.85
C PRO A 50 -18.28 -7.95 7.56
N ASP A 51 -18.75 -8.70 8.56
CA ASP A 51 -18.84 -10.16 8.50
C ASP A 51 -19.62 -10.63 7.26
N GLY A 52 -19.09 -11.66 6.59
CA GLY A 52 -19.70 -12.28 5.41
C GLY A 52 -19.43 -11.58 4.08
N LEU A 53 -18.90 -10.35 4.07
CA LEU A 53 -18.52 -9.67 2.83
C LEU A 53 -17.21 -10.18 2.24
N ASP A 54 -16.32 -10.72 3.06
CA ASP A 54 -15.04 -11.26 2.58
C ASP A 54 -15.21 -12.61 1.86
N GLN A 55 -16.34 -13.31 2.06
CA GLN A 55 -16.63 -14.64 1.51
C GLN A 55 -15.48 -15.65 1.77
N GLY A 56 -14.81 -15.53 2.93
CA GLY A 56 -13.65 -16.34 3.29
C GLY A 56 -12.31 -15.83 2.72
N TYR A 57 -12.30 -14.76 1.93
CA TYR A 57 -11.11 -14.11 1.41
C TYR A 57 -10.67 -12.94 2.31
N VAL A 58 -10.12 -13.29 3.47
CA VAL A 58 -9.72 -12.36 4.54
C VAL A 58 -8.81 -11.21 4.10
N VAL A 59 -8.10 -11.38 2.97
CA VAL A 59 -7.20 -10.39 2.37
C VAL A 59 -7.94 -9.10 1.98
N LEU A 60 -9.26 -9.14 1.77
CA LEU A 60 -10.10 -7.96 1.48
C LEU A 60 -10.11 -6.92 2.60
N ASN A 61 -9.71 -7.27 3.82
CA ASN A 61 -9.53 -6.30 4.90
C ASN A 61 -8.48 -5.23 4.57
N ARG A 62 -7.47 -5.55 3.74
CA ARG A 62 -6.40 -4.60 3.38
C ARG A 62 -6.90 -3.42 2.54
N PRO A 63 -7.51 -3.64 1.35
CA PRO A 63 -8.05 -2.52 0.57
C PRO A 63 -9.14 -1.76 1.34
N TRP A 64 -9.96 -2.45 2.14
CA TRP A 64 -10.96 -1.80 3.01
C TRP A 64 -10.32 -0.87 4.05
N ALA A 65 -9.23 -1.30 4.66
CA ALA A 65 -8.48 -0.50 5.61
C ALA A 65 -7.90 0.77 4.97
N PHE A 66 -7.33 0.64 3.76
CA PHE A 66 -6.80 1.77 3.02
C PHE A 66 -7.88 2.75 2.59
N LEU A 67 -9.05 2.27 2.15
CA LEU A 67 -10.19 3.12 1.82
C LEU A 67 -10.60 3.98 3.02
N GLN A 68 -10.84 3.34 4.17
CA GLN A 68 -11.19 4.04 5.40
C GLN A 68 -10.12 5.04 5.85
N TRP A 69 -8.84 4.67 5.74
CA TRP A 69 -7.73 5.55 6.11
C TRP A 69 -7.65 6.77 5.19
N LEU A 70 -7.76 6.58 3.86
CA LEU A 70 -7.75 7.68 2.89
C LEU A 70 -8.94 8.64 3.07
N GLU A 71 -10.11 8.12 3.42
CA GLU A 71 -11.33 8.92 3.66
C GLU A 71 -11.29 9.69 4.98
N LYS A 72 -10.76 9.07 6.05
CA LYS A 72 -10.88 9.61 7.42
C LYS A 72 -9.63 10.34 7.92
N ALA A 73 -8.44 10.03 7.38
CA ALA A 73 -7.20 10.61 7.86
C ALA A 73 -6.85 11.92 7.15
N LYS A 74 -6.31 12.88 7.91
CA LYS A 74 -5.62 14.03 7.34
C LYS A 74 -4.21 13.60 6.93
N ILE A 75 -3.97 13.52 5.63
CA ILE A 75 -2.67 13.19 5.04
C ILE A 75 -2.13 14.46 4.40
N GLU A 76 -0.94 14.92 4.80
CA GLU A 76 -0.37 16.17 4.31
C GLU A 76 0.33 15.97 2.96
N GLU A 77 0.92 14.79 2.76
CA GLU A 77 1.68 14.44 1.57
C GLU A 77 0.79 14.26 0.32
N GLU A 78 1.31 14.66 -0.83
CA GLU A 78 0.65 14.47 -2.12
C GLU A 78 0.77 13.03 -2.64
N TYR A 79 1.80 12.30 -2.21
CA TYR A 79 2.05 10.92 -2.63
C TYR A 79 2.10 10.00 -1.41
N VAL A 80 1.60 8.78 -1.58
CA VAL A 80 1.63 7.73 -0.56
C VAL A 80 2.44 6.55 -1.07
N LEU A 81 3.44 6.14 -0.29
CA LEU A 81 4.05 4.82 -0.41
C LEU A 81 3.22 3.82 0.40
N MET A 82 2.60 2.86 -0.28
CA MET A 82 2.07 1.67 0.37
C MET A 82 3.20 0.64 0.49
N GLY A 83 3.42 0.15 1.72
CA GLY A 83 4.44 -0.85 2.04
C GLY A 83 3.87 -1.92 2.96
N GLU A 84 4.44 -3.13 2.91
CA GLU A 84 4.14 -4.19 3.87
C GLU A 84 5.16 -4.18 5.02
N PRO A 85 4.81 -4.65 6.24
CA PRO A 85 5.70 -4.60 7.40
C PRO A 85 7.03 -5.36 7.25
N ASP A 86 7.12 -6.28 6.30
CA ASP A 86 8.33 -7.04 5.96
C ASP A 86 9.25 -6.30 4.96
N HIS A 87 8.85 -5.14 4.46
CA HIS A 87 9.73 -4.25 3.71
C HIS A 87 10.70 -3.49 4.64
N ILE A 88 11.90 -3.23 4.13
CA ILE A 88 12.94 -2.49 4.83
C ILE A 88 13.48 -1.38 3.94
N PHE A 89 13.56 -0.16 4.47
CA PHE A 89 14.29 0.92 3.83
C PHE A 89 15.79 0.70 4.02
N VAL A 90 16.54 0.63 2.92
CA VAL A 90 18.01 0.45 2.95
C VAL A 90 18.77 1.71 2.53
N LYS A 91 18.05 2.72 2.03
CA LYS A 91 18.58 4.02 1.59
C LYS A 91 17.49 5.10 1.71
N PRO A 92 17.85 6.40 1.69
CA PRO A 92 16.90 7.48 1.49
C PRO A 92 16.03 7.21 0.25
N LEU A 93 14.72 7.43 0.35
CA LEU A 93 13.77 7.14 -0.72
C LEU A 93 13.26 8.46 -1.32
N PRO A 94 13.63 8.81 -2.56
CA PRO A 94 12.98 9.89 -3.29
C PRO A 94 11.60 9.46 -3.79
N ASN A 95 10.76 10.43 -4.17
CA ASN A 95 9.53 10.14 -4.88
C ASN A 95 9.87 9.61 -6.29
N LEU A 96 9.51 8.36 -6.56
CA LEU A 96 9.72 7.71 -7.86
C LEU A 96 8.52 7.85 -8.80
N ALA A 97 7.36 8.29 -8.29
CA ALA A 97 6.18 8.54 -9.10
C ALA A 97 6.30 9.86 -9.87
N HIS A 98 5.57 9.98 -10.98
CA HIS A 98 5.57 11.18 -11.82
C HIS A 98 4.15 11.63 -12.14
N GLY A 99 3.66 12.66 -11.44
CA GLY A 99 2.28 13.14 -11.58
C GLY A 99 1.28 12.05 -11.25
N LYS A 100 0.44 11.67 -12.23
CA LYS A 100 -0.53 10.57 -12.09
C LYS A 100 0.06 9.19 -12.39
N HIS A 101 1.34 9.09 -12.78
CA HIS A 101 2.00 7.83 -13.07
C HIS A 101 2.63 7.26 -11.79
N PRO A 102 2.12 6.14 -11.26
CA PRO A 102 2.64 5.53 -10.05
C PRO A 102 3.98 4.85 -10.30
N ALA A 103 4.72 4.57 -9.23
CA ALA A 103 5.91 3.72 -9.27
C ALA A 103 5.67 2.44 -8.44
N ALA A 104 5.83 1.28 -9.05
CA ALA A 104 5.57 -0.01 -8.43
C ALA A 104 6.74 -0.98 -8.64
N TYR A 105 6.87 -1.96 -7.75
CA TYR A 105 7.82 -3.05 -7.95
C TYR A 105 7.27 -4.10 -8.93
N PRO A 106 8.05 -4.50 -9.96
CA PRO A 106 7.66 -5.57 -10.87
C PRO A 106 7.87 -6.94 -10.23
N PHE A 107 6.80 -7.72 -10.10
CA PHE A 107 6.85 -9.10 -9.64
C PHE A 107 6.94 -10.04 -10.84
N PHE A 108 8.16 -10.50 -11.15
CA PHE A 108 8.43 -11.31 -12.34
C PHE A 108 7.70 -12.66 -12.40
N TYR A 109 7.18 -13.13 -11.26
CA TYR A 109 6.34 -14.33 -11.21
C TYR A 109 4.87 -14.07 -11.57
N ILE A 110 4.42 -12.81 -11.56
CA ILE A 110 3.07 -12.44 -12.00
C ILE A 110 3.10 -12.38 -13.52
N LYS A 111 2.28 -13.21 -14.16
CA LYS A 111 2.21 -13.31 -15.62
C LYS A 111 0.77 -13.13 -16.10
N PRO A 112 0.36 -11.88 -16.41
CA PRO A 112 -1.01 -11.59 -16.82
C PRO A 112 -1.45 -12.39 -18.06
N ALA A 113 -0.58 -12.50 -19.06
CA ALA A 113 -0.87 -13.23 -20.30
C ALA A 113 -1.20 -14.72 -20.09
N GLU A 114 -0.65 -15.36 -19.05
CA GLU A 114 -0.95 -16.76 -18.72
C GLU A 114 -2.27 -16.92 -17.92
N ASN A 115 -2.91 -15.82 -17.52
CA ASN A 115 -4.09 -15.78 -16.64
C ASN A 115 -5.28 -15.01 -17.24
N GLU A 116 -5.36 -14.92 -18.57
CA GLU A 116 -6.35 -14.10 -19.29
C GLU A 116 -7.80 -14.38 -18.85
N ASN A 117 -8.20 -15.65 -18.73
CA ASN A 117 -9.57 -16.02 -18.36
C ASN A 117 -10.05 -15.43 -17.02
N ILE A 118 -9.13 -15.27 -16.06
CA ILE A 118 -9.43 -14.66 -14.76
C ILE A 118 -9.44 -13.13 -14.91
N LEU A 119 -8.44 -12.58 -15.58
CA LEU A 119 -8.27 -11.13 -15.71
C LEU A 119 -9.39 -10.47 -16.54
N ARG A 120 -9.97 -11.16 -17.52
CA ARG A 120 -11.09 -10.61 -18.33
C ARG A 120 -12.33 -10.25 -17.53
N ARG A 121 -12.48 -10.78 -16.31
CA ARG A 121 -13.55 -10.39 -15.38
C ARG A 121 -13.38 -8.96 -14.85
N PHE A 122 -12.14 -8.46 -14.81
CA PHE A 122 -11.78 -7.14 -14.25
C PHE A 122 -11.20 -6.18 -15.31
N TYR A 123 -10.67 -6.74 -16.40
CA TYR A 123 -10.09 -6.05 -17.55
C TYR A 123 -10.74 -6.56 -18.86
N PRO A 124 -11.99 -6.15 -19.16
CA PRO A 124 -12.71 -6.65 -20.32
C PRO A 124 -12.06 -6.21 -21.64
N GLN A 125 -12.48 -6.80 -22.75
CA GLN A 125 -11.80 -6.63 -24.05
C GLN A 125 -11.75 -5.17 -24.53
N ASP A 126 -12.74 -4.35 -24.16
CA ASP A 126 -12.81 -2.92 -24.47
C ASP A 126 -11.73 -2.08 -23.76
N LYS A 127 -11.17 -2.56 -22.64
CA LYS A 127 -10.04 -1.91 -21.96
C LYS A 127 -8.69 -2.17 -22.65
N GLY A 128 -8.62 -3.13 -23.57
CA GLY A 128 -7.43 -3.42 -24.38
C GLY A 128 -6.86 -4.84 -24.19
N PRO A 129 -5.66 -5.11 -24.76
CA PRO A 129 -4.99 -6.40 -24.64
C PRO A 129 -4.48 -6.66 -23.21
N ILE A 130 -4.43 -7.93 -22.79
CA ILE A 130 -3.92 -8.32 -21.45
C ILE A 130 -2.45 -7.92 -21.25
N SER A 131 -1.68 -7.79 -22.33
CA SER A 131 -0.30 -7.30 -22.28
C SER A 131 -0.16 -5.87 -21.73
N ASN A 132 -1.25 -5.12 -21.62
CA ASN A 132 -1.27 -3.79 -20.99
C ASN A 132 -1.39 -3.84 -19.46
N VAL A 133 -1.63 -5.02 -18.88
CA VAL A 133 -1.65 -5.20 -17.43
C VAL A 133 -0.21 -5.43 -16.98
N ASP A 134 0.32 -4.51 -16.18
CA ASP A 134 1.67 -4.64 -15.64
C ASP A 134 1.75 -5.80 -14.63
N PRO A 135 2.88 -6.53 -14.56
CA PRO A 135 3.10 -7.60 -13.60
C PRO A 135 3.46 -7.03 -12.22
N ILE A 136 2.55 -6.25 -11.63
CA ILE A 136 2.75 -5.55 -10.36
C ILE A 136 1.78 -6.08 -9.29
N GLY A 137 2.19 -5.93 -8.03
CA GLY A 137 1.35 -6.20 -6.86
C GLY A 137 0.81 -4.92 -6.25
N ASN A 138 0.10 -5.04 -5.13
CA ASN A 138 -0.41 -3.90 -4.37
C ASN A 138 0.67 -3.15 -3.58
N SER A 139 1.86 -3.76 -3.37
CA SER A 139 2.93 -3.21 -2.55
C SER A 139 4.28 -3.82 -2.95
N PRO A 140 5.40 -3.06 -2.91
CA PRO A 140 5.45 -1.64 -2.63
C PRO A 140 5.02 -0.81 -3.86
N VAL A 141 4.23 0.23 -3.61
CA VAL A 141 3.76 1.15 -4.66
C VAL A 141 3.72 2.58 -4.13
N ILE A 142 4.23 3.53 -4.91
CA ILE A 142 4.07 4.97 -4.70
C ILE A 142 2.98 5.46 -5.64
N ILE A 143 1.93 6.05 -5.07
CA ILE A 143 0.77 6.56 -5.81
C ILE A 143 0.48 8.01 -5.41
N LEU A 144 -0.04 8.79 -6.36
CA LEU A 144 -0.63 10.10 -6.05
C LEU A 144 -1.85 9.89 -5.14
N LYS A 145 -1.89 10.62 -4.02
CA LYS A 145 -3.07 10.69 -3.15
C LYS A 145 -4.18 11.42 -3.89
N ILE A 146 -5.28 10.73 -4.16
CA ILE A 146 -6.51 11.35 -4.64
C ILE A 146 -7.54 11.22 -3.51
N GLN A 147 -7.73 12.30 -2.77
CA GLN A 147 -8.87 12.46 -1.86
C GLN A 147 -9.91 13.24 -2.66
N THR A 148 -10.95 12.54 -3.15
CA THR A 148 -12.13 13.15 -3.80
C THR A 148 -13.01 13.82 -2.77
#